data_AF-A0A842MWY1-F1
#
_entry.id   AF-A0A842MWY1-F1
#
_cell.length_a   1.000
_cell.length_b   1.000
_cell.length_c   1.000
_cell.angle_alpha   90.00
_cell.angle_beta   90.00
_cell.angle_gamma   90.00
#
_symmetry.space_group_name_H-M   'P 1'
#
loop_
_entity.id
_entity.type
_entity.pdbx_description
1 polymer ?
#
loop_
_entity_poly.entity_id
_entity_poly.type
_entity_poly.pdbx_seq_one_letter_code
_entity_poly.pdbx_strand_id
1 'polypeptide(L)'
;MEFSSVQSLGLIVAAWFLFYGVARVLRLERYGVDLHPLYALVKSTRLNAFLLRLGGWRPGFWRVLGNVGVASFPGQVAFMTLLLVQNLYKFVFVPAQASPVMPLIPGVTIRFSSLPWFLAAAGVVILMHELAHGVQCVVEGVRVKSAALLLAVVTFGGAVEPEEEDMEAASLMSRLRIFAFGSFLNLVTGVSLILFFYLWRGGLPPALGVFLNWLYFISTNLALVNMLPVYPLDGGQMLRAWLATREGWGGRAERVAMYGFLALMVSNLVLSLARFGLIPI
;
A
#
# COMPACT_ATOMS: atom_id res chain seq x y z
N MET A 1 -6.36 19.48 -21.15
CA MET A 1 -5.79 20.68 -20.51
C MET A 1 -4.83 20.20 -19.43
N GLU A 2 -3.57 20.59 -19.51
CA GLU A 2 -2.61 20.39 -18.42
C GLU A 2 -2.84 21.52 -17.41
N PHE A 3 -3.25 21.17 -16.19
CA PHE A 3 -3.39 22.12 -15.10
C PHE A 3 -2.04 22.28 -14.39
N SER A 4 -1.72 23.48 -13.93
CA SER A 4 -0.58 23.65 -13.01
C SER A 4 -0.83 22.89 -11.70
N SER A 5 0.21 22.62 -10.92
CA SER A 5 0.04 21.92 -9.63
C SER A 5 -0.88 22.70 -8.67
N VAL A 6 -0.80 24.04 -8.69
CA VAL A 6 -1.68 24.90 -7.89
C VAL A 6 -3.14 24.80 -8.36
N GLN A 7 -3.37 24.81 -9.67
CA GLN A 7 -4.71 24.65 -10.23
C GLN A 7 -5.29 23.26 -9.92
N SER A 8 -4.47 22.21 -10.09
CA SER A 8 -4.86 20.83 -9.82
C SER A 8 -5.23 20.65 -8.35
N LEU A 9 -4.40 21.12 -7.42
CA LEU A 9 -4.70 21.10 -5.99
C LEU A 9 -5.95 21.92 -5.65
N GLY A 10 -6.09 23.12 -6.22
CA GLY A 10 -7.28 23.95 -6.02
C GLY A 10 -8.56 23.23 -6.44
N LEU A 11 -8.54 22.53 -7.58
CA LEU A 11 -9.66 21.72 -8.05
C LEU A 11 -9.95 20.52 -7.15
N ILE A 12 -8.92 19.79 -6.71
CA ILE A 12 -9.07 18.65 -5.79
C ILE A 12 -9.67 19.10 -4.46
N VAL A 13 -9.14 20.19 -3.89
CA VAL A 13 -9.64 20.75 -2.63
C VAL A 13 -11.08 21.27 -2.79
N ALA A 14 -11.38 21.97 -3.88
CA ALA A 14 -12.74 22.44 -4.17
C ALA A 14 -13.72 21.26 -4.35
N ALA A 15 -13.33 20.22 -5.08
CA ALA A 15 -14.11 19.00 -5.25
C ALA A 15 -14.33 18.28 -3.91
N TRP A 16 -13.31 18.24 -3.04
CA TRP A 16 -13.43 17.68 -1.70
C TRP A 16 -14.42 18.45 -0.82
N PHE A 17 -14.34 19.78 -0.78
CA PHE A 17 -15.28 20.58 0.01
C PHE A 17 -16.70 20.55 -0.55
N LEU A 18 -16.86 20.43 -1.87
CA LEU A 18 -18.15 20.16 -2.49
C LEU A 18 -18.71 18.80 -2.04
N PHE A 19 -17.89 17.74 -2.13
CA PHE A 19 -18.26 16.41 -1.63
C PHE A 19 -18.63 16.45 -0.15
N TYR A 20 -17.81 17.09 0.69
CA TYR A 20 -18.05 17.25 2.13
C TYR A 20 -19.39 17.96 2.39
N GLY A 21 -19.66 19.07 1.70
CA GLY A 21 -20.93 19.80 1.82
C GLY A 21 -22.14 18.95 1.41
N VAL A 22 -22.06 18.28 0.25
CA VAL A 22 -23.11 17.38 -0.24
C VAL A 22 -23.33 16.21 0.72
N ALA A 23 -22.26 15.58 1.20
CA ALA A 23 -22.30 14.47 2.13
C ALA A 23 -22.96 14.84 3.47
N ARG A 24 -22.72 16.07 3.96
CA ARG A 24 -23.38 16.62 5.16
C ARG A 24 -24.86 16.89 4.91
N VAL A 25 -25.22 17.48 3.76
CA VAL A 25 -26.63 17.73 3.39
C VAL A 25 -27.42 16.43 3.26
N LEU A 26 -26.84 15.43 2.60
CA LEU A 26 -27.43 14.10 2.43
C LEU A 26 -27.35 13.23 3.71
N ARG A 27 -26.71 13.73 4.77
CA ARG A 27 -26.48 13.03 6.05
C ARG A 27 -25.91 11.63 5.85
N LEU A 28 -24.84 11.52 5.04
CA LEU A 28 -24.20 10.24 4.72
C LEU A 28 -23.68 9.47 5.94
N GLU A 29 -23.48 10.16 7.07
CA GLU A 29 -23.23 9.57 8.40
C GLU A 29 -24.26 8.49 8.77
N ARG A 30 -25.53 8.66 8.35
CA ARG A 30 -26.60 7.66 8.57
C ARG A 30 -26.39 6.36 7.79
N TYR A 31 -25.54 6.39 6.76
CA TYR A 31 -25.21 5.24 5.92
C TYR A 31 -23.81 4.67 6.22
N GLY A 32 -23.19 5.06 7.34
CA GLY A 32 -21.90 4.52 7.79
C GLY A 32 -20.67 5.25 7.24
N VAL A 33 -20.83 6.50 6.76
CA VAL A 33 -19.72 7.37 6.36
C VAL A 33 -19.36 8.30 7.51
N ASP A 34 -18.27 8.02 8.22
CA ASP A 34 -17.71 8.93 9.23
C ASP A 34 -16.96 10.07 8.51
N LEU A 35 -17.52 11.27 8.55
CA LEU A 35 -17.11 12.39 7.72
C LEU A 35 -16.40 13.47 8.56
N HIS A 36 -15.12 13.67 8.27
CA HIS A 36 -14.28 14.71 8.86
C HIS A 36 -13.91 15.77 7.82
N PRO A 37 -13.46 16.97 8.23
CA PRO A 37 -13.14 18.04 7.30
C PRO A 37 -12.07 17.68 6.25
N LEU A 38 -11.15 16.77 6.56
CA LEU A 38 -10.02 16.39 5.70
C LEU A 38 -10.03 14.92 5.25
N TYR A 39 -10.93 14.10 5.79
CA TYR A 39 -11.06 12.70 5.38
C TYR A 39 -12.47 12.17 5.65
N ALA A 40 -12.82 11.09 4.96
CA ALA A 40 -14.06 10.35 5.09
C ALA A 40 -13.70 8.88 5.24
N LEU A 41 -14.27 8.23 6.24
CA LEU A 41 -14.07 6.82 6.52
C LEU A 41 -15.40 6.08 6.30
N VAL A 42 -15.41 5.13 5.39
CA VAL A 42 -16.58 4.29 5.12
C VAL A 42 -16.31 2.92 5.69
N LYS A 43 -16.92 2.60 6.83
CA LYS A 43 -16.83 1.26 7.42
C LYS A 43 -17.99 0.40 6.92
N SER A 44 -17.69 -0.83 6.53
CA SER A 44 -18.67 -1.76 5.99
C SER A 44 -18.36 -3.19 6.38
N THR A 45 -19.38 -3.90 6.84
CA THR A 45 -19.34 -5.35 7.08
C THR A 45 -19.78 -6.15 5.84
N ARG A 46 -20.19 -5.47 4.76
CA ARG A 46 -20.72 -6.13 3.54
C ARG A 46 -19.70 -7.07 2.89
N LEU A 47 -18.41 -6.77 3.03
CA LEU A 47 -17.33 -7.61 2.52
C LEU A 47 -17.02 -8.82 3.41
N ASN A 48 -17.46 -8.84 4.67
CA ASN A 48 -17.13 -9.92 5.59
C ASN A 48 -17.68 -11.27 5.10
N ALA A 49 -18.93 -11.30 4.61
CA ALA A 49 -19.51 -12.52 4.06
C ALA A 49 -18.76 -13.01 2.80
N PHE A 50 -18.28 -12.08 1.98
CA PHE A 50 -17.45 -12.41 0.82
C PHE A 50 -16.09 -12.97 1.25
N LEU A 51 -15.42 -12.34 2.21
CA LEU A 51 -14.15 -12.79 2.78
C LEU A 51 -14.28 -14.19 3.40
N LEU A 52 -15.35 -14.44 4.16
CA LEU A 52 -15.62 -15.75 4.75
C LEU A 52 -15.78 -16.83 3.68
N ARG A 53 -16.49 -16.54 2.59
CA ARG A 53 -16.64 -17.48 1.46
C ARG A 53 -15.30 -17.71 0.76
N LEU A 54 -14.55 -16.64 0.49
CA LEU A 54 -13.30 -16.71 -0.26
C LEU A 54 -12.20 -17.39 0.55
N GLY A 55 -11.98 -16.99 1.81
CA GLY A 55 -10.99 -17.61 2.70
C GLY A 55 -11.38 -19.02 3.14
N GLY A 56 -12.68 -19.31 3.24
CA GLY A 56 -13.20 -20.67 3.47
C GLY A 56 -13.05 -21.59 2.26
N TRP A 57 -12.86 -21.05 1.05
CA TRP A 57 -12.59 -21.86 -0.14
C TRP A 57 -11.17 -22.41 -0.08
N ARG A 58 -11.02 -23.73 0.04
CA ARG A 58 -9.72 -24.43 0.09
C ARG A 58 -8.70 -23.74 1.02
N PRO A 59 -8.91 -23.72 2.34
CA PRO A 59 -8.03 -22.99 3.28
C PRO A 59 -6.55 -23.43 3.20
N GLY A 60 -6.29 -24.68 2.83
CA GLY A 60 -4.93 -25.18 2.59
C GLY A 60 -4.21 -24.46 1.45
N PHE A 61 -4.92 -24.11 0.37
CA PHE A 61 -4.35 -23.34 -0.74
C PHE A 61 -3.91 -21.96 -0.28
N TRP A 62 -4.80 -21.23 0.39
CA TRP A 62 -4.47 -19.91 0.94
C TRP A 62 -3.33 -19.97 1.95
N ARG A 63 -3.29 -21.01 2.80
CA ARG A 63 -2.21 -21.21 3.76
C ARG A 63 -0.85 -21.42 3.09
N VAL A 64 -0.80 -22.15 1.97
CA VAL A 64 0.42 -22.30 1.18
C VAL A 64 0.85 -20.96 0.63
N LEU A 65 -0.06 -20.18 0.03
CA LEU A 65 0.28 -18.85 -0.48
C LEU A 65 0.73 -17.89 0.64
N GLY A 66 0.08 -17.93 1.81
CA GLY A 66 0.50 -17.18 2.99
C GLY A 66 1.92 -17.56 3.43
N ASN A 67 2.28 -18.84 3.43
CA ASN A 67 3.65 -19.29 3.72
C ASN A 67 4.65 -18.76 2.68
N VAL A 68 4.29 -18.76 1.39
CA VAL A 68 5.14 -18.17 0.33
C VAL A 68 5.29 -16.67 0.53
N GLY A 69 4.21 -15.97 0.90
CA GLY A 69 4.25 -14.56 1.27
C GLY A 69 5.25 -14.29 2.40
N VAL A 70 5.18 -15.05 3.50
CA VAL A 70 6.14 -14.97 4.60
C VAL A 70 7.57 -15.26 4.13
N ALA A 71 7.77 -16.30 3.31
CA ALA A 71 9.08 -16.63 2.77
C ALA A 71 9.64 -15.55 1.83
N SER A 72 8.79 -14.79 1.16
CA SER A 72 9.20 -13.69 0.26
C SER A 72 9.66 -12.44 1.00
N PHE A 73 9.24 -12.25 2.26
CA PHE A 73 9.50 -11.03 3.04
C PHE A 73 10.99 -10.65 3.15
N PRO A 74 11.92 -11.55 3.54
CA PRO A 74 13.34 -11.21 3.61
C PRO A 74 13.91 -10.76 2.26
N GLY A 75 13.43 -11.36 1.17
CA GLY A 75 13.82 -11.00 -0.20
C GLY A 75 13.35 -9.59 -0.57
N GLN A 76 12.10 -9.24 -0.25
CA GLN A 76 11.56 -7.90 -0.50
C GLN A 76 12.30 -6.83 0.31
N VAL A 77 12.57 -7.08 1.59
CA VAL A 77 13.36 -6.18 2.45
C VAL A 77 14.78 -6.01 1.90
N ALA A 78 15.46 -7.10 1.56
CA ALA A 78 16.82 -7.05 1.01
C ALA A 78 16.86 -6.29 -0.31
N PHE A 79 15.93 -6.57 -1.22
CA PHE A 79 15.83 -5.89 -2.50
C PHE A 79 15.59 -4.39 -2.33
N MET A 80 14.63 -3.99 -1.50
CA MET A 80 14.35 -2.56 -1.25
C MET A 80 15.52 -1.86 -0.56
N THR A 81 16.20 -2.54 0.37
CA THR A 81 17.43 -2.02 1.01
C THR A 81 18.51 -1.76 -0.03
N LEU A 82 18.75 -2.73 -0.93
CA LEU A 82 19.72 -2.59 -2.01
C LEU A 82 19.39 -1.42 -2.92
N LEU A 83 18.12 -1.28 -3.34
CA LEU A 83 17.69 -0.15 -4.17
C LEU A 83 17.95 1.20 -3.51
N LEU A 84 17.54 1.36 -2.23
CA LEU A 84 17.70 2.61 -1.51
C LEU A 84 19.17 2.94 -1.23
N VAL A 85 19.99 1.96 -0.85
CA VAL A 85 21.43 2.15 -0.60
C VAL A 85 22.17 2.48 -1.90
N GLN A 86 21.88 1.76 -2.99
CA GLN A 86 22.46 2.06 -4.30
C GLN A 86 22.06 3.46 -4.77
N ASN A 87 20.84 3.90 -4.49
CA ASN A 87 20.39 5.23 -4.87
C ASN A 87 21.08 6.33 -4.04
N LEU A 88 21.32 6.11 -2.74
CA LEU A 88 22.18 7.01 -1.94
C LEU A 88 23.61 7.09 -2.48
N TYR A 89 24.19 5.95 -2.85
CA TYR A 89 25.51 5.92 -3.49
C TYR A 89 25.50 6.76 -4.78
N LYS A 90 24.49 6.59 -5.63
CA LYS A 90 24.35 7.38 -6.86
C LYS A 90 24.22 8.87 -6.58
N PHE A 91 23.49 9.29 -5.55
CA PHE A 91 23.42 10.71 -5.17
C PHE A 91 24.76 11.33 -4.80
N VAL A 92 25.67 10.55 -4.21
CA VAL A 92 26.98 11.06 -3.76
C VAL A 92 28.03 10.98 -4.86
N PHE A 93 28.09 9.87 -5.59
CA PHE A 93 29.21 9.56 -6.48
C PHE A 93 28.89 9.69 -7.96
N VAL A 94 27.63 9.45 -8.36
CA VAL A 94 27.22 9.51 -9.77
C VAL A 94 25.84 10.19 -9.90
N PRO A 95 25.70 11.48 -9.53
CA PRO A 95 24.38 12.10 -9.31
C PRO A 95 23.48 12.13 -10.54
N ALA A 96 24.07 12.07 -11.75
CA ALA A 96 23.33 12.00 -13.01
C ALA A 96 22.56 10.68 -13.20
N GLN A 97 22.92 9.61 -12.48
CA GLN A 97 22.25 8.31 -12.54
C GLN A 97 21.31 8.05 -11.34
N ALA A 98 21.22 9.00 -10.40
CA ALA A 98 20.32 8.87 -9.26
C ALA A 98 18.86 8.85 -9.75
N SER A 99 18.04 8.01 -9.14
CA SER A 99 16.63 7.88 -9.45
C SER A 99 15.80 8.67 -8.43
N PRO A 100 14.77 9.42 -8.86
CA PRO A 100 13.94 10.17 -7.94
C PRO A 100 13.05 9.22 -7.11
N VAL A 101 13.07 9.41 -5.79
CA VAL A 101 12.12 8.82 -4.85
C VAL A 101 11.19 9.93 -4.38
N MET A 102 9.92 9.87 -4.77
CA MET A 102 8.94 10.92 -4.50
C MET A 102 7.61 10.32 -4.02
N PRO A 103 6.88 11.03 -3.15
CA PRO A 103 5.51 10.63 -2.79
C PRO A 103 4.58 10.79 -3.99
N LEU A 104 3.59 9.92 -4.10
CA LEU A 104 2.52 10.02 -5.08
C LEU A 104 1.42 10.94 -4.52
N ILE A 105 1.38 12.17 -5.02
CA ILE A 105 0.47 13.23 -4.59
C ILE A 105 -0.39 13.63 -5.80
N PRO A 106 -1.68 13.31 -5.78
CA PRO A 106 -2.66 13.75 -6.77
C PRO A 106 -2.55 15.25 -7.09
N GLY A 107 -2.35 15.59 -8.36
CA GLY A 107 -2.27 16.97 -8.82
C GLY A 107 -0.91 17.64 -8.62
N VAL A 108 0.05 16.98 -7.95
CA VAL A 108 1.42 17.50 -7.77
C VAL A 108 2.42 16.61 -8.48
N THR A 109 2.63 15.40 -7.98
CA THR A 109 3.49 14.41 -8.64
C THR A 109 2.70 13.48 -9.56
N ILE A 110 1.37 13.44 -9.46
CA ILE A 110 0.52 12.77 -10.46
C ILE A 110 -0.13 13.83 -11.35
N ARG A 111 0.11 13.77 -12.66
CA ARG A 111 -0.53 14.71 -13.61
C ARG A 111 -2.05 14.60 -13.55
N PHE A 112 -2.75 15.72 -13.70
CA PHE A 112 -4.21 15.77 -13.63
C PHE A 112 -4.89 14.83 -14.65
N SER A 113 -4.32 14.74 -15.85
CA SER A 113 -4.78 13.83 -16.92
C SER A 113 -4.63 12.34 -16.56
N SER A 114 -3.66 12.00 -15.72
CA SER A 114 -3.42 10.64 -15.21
C SER A 114 -4.27 10.29 -13.98
N LEU A 115 -4.88 11.28 -13.30
CA LEU A 115 -5.60 11.05 -12.05
C LEU A 115 -6.69 9.98 -12.13
N PRO A 116 -7.60 9.95 -13.12
CA PRO A 116 -8.64 8.92 -13.16
C PRO A 116 -8.06 7.51 -13.23
N TRP A 117 -6.99 7.32 -14.01
CA TRP A 117 -6.32 6.04 -14.18
C TRP A 117 -5.52 5.64 -12.94
N PHE A 118 -4.80 6.59 -12.32
CA PHE A 118 -4.11 6.40 -11.06
C PHE A 118 -5.08 6.02 -9.93
N LEU A 119 -6.16 6.77 -9.76
CA LEU A 119 -7.19 6.51 -8.73
C LEU A 119 -7.85 5.14 -8.94
N ALA A 120 -8.21 4.80 -10.19
CA ALA A 120 -8.77 3.49 -10.50
C ALA A 120 -7.79 2.36 -10.20
N ALA A 121 -6.53 2.49 -10.64
CA ALA A 121 -5.50 1.48 -10.43
C ALA A 121 -5.18 1.31 -8.95
N ALA A 122 -4.86 2.39 -8.22
CA ALA A 122 -4.59 2.27 -6.79
C ALA A 122 -5.82 1.81 -6.00
N GLY A 123 -7.05 2.15 -6.42
CA GLY A 123 -8.27 1.62 -5.80
C GLY A 123 -8.33 0.10 -5.90
N VAL A 124 -8.01 -0.45 -7.07
CA VAL A 124 -7.91 -1.91 -7.27
C VAL A 124 -6.78 -2.52 -6.44
N VAL A 125 -5.58 -1.93 -6.47
CA VAL A 125 -4.41 -2.48 -5.75
C VAL A 125 -4.64 -2.49 -4.24
N ILE A 126 -5.09 -1.37 -3.66
CA ILE A 126 -5.36 -1.25 -2.23
C ILE A 126 -6.49 -2.19 -1.82
N LEU A 127 -7.57 -2.25 -2.60
CA LEU A 127 -8.66 -3.18 -2.30
C LEU A 127 -8.17 -4.64 -2.30
N MET A 128 -7.40 -5.04 -3.31
CA MET A 128 -6.85 -6.40 -3.38
C MET A 128 -5.91 -6.70 -2.22
N HIS A 129 -5.06 -5.73 -1.84
CA HIS A 129 -4.15 -5.81 -0.70
C HIS A 129 -4.89 -6.07 0.61
N GLU A 130 -5.90 -5.26 0.92
CA GLU A 130 -6.69 -5.37 2.14
C GLU A 130 -7.54 -6.65 2.16
N LEU A 131 -8.15 -7.01 1.02
CA LEU A 131 -8.89 -8.25 0.90
C LEU A 131 -7.98 -9.48 1.13
N ALA A 132 -6.72 -9.43 0.69
CA ALA A 132 -5.76 -10.49 0.99
C ALA A 132 -5.53 -10.62 2.50
N HIS A 133 -5.26 -9.53 3.23
CA HIS A 133 -5.20 -9.60 4.69
C HIS A 133 -6.46 -10.23 5.29
N GLY A 134 -7.64 -9.82 4.83
CA GLY A 134 -8.92 -10.38 5.28
C GLY A 134 -9.10 -11.87 4.97
N VAL A 135 -8.70 -12.32 3.78
CA VAL A 135 -8.71 -13.76 3.42
C VAL A 135 -7.81 -14.54 4.37
N GLN A 136 -6.62 -14.01 4.67
CA GLN A 136 -5.70 -14.69 5.56
C GLN A 136 -6.18 -14.67 7.02
N CYS A 137 -6.85 -13.61 7.48
CA CYS A 137 -7.52 -13.60 8.78
C CYS A 137 -8.51 -14.78 8.89
N VAL A 138 -9.37 -14.98 7.88
CA VAL A 138 -10.32 -16.10 7.84
C VAL A 138 -9.60 -17.46 7.89
N VAL A 139 -8.51 -17.63 7.14
CA VAL A 139 -7.74 -18.88 7.05
C VAL A 139 -7.03 -19.23 8.36
N GLU A 140 -6.64 -18.22 9.14
CA GLU A 140 -5.99 -18.35 10.44
C GLU A 140 -6.98 -18.32 11.62
N GLY A 141 -8.28 -18.16 11.35
CA GLY A 141 -9.32 -18.12 12.40
C GLY A 141 -9.40 -16.80 13.16
N VAL A 142 -8.82 -15.72 12.62
CA VAL A 142 -8.93 -14.36 13.16
C VAL A 142 -10.17 -13.70 12.60
N ARG A 143 -11.11 -13.26 13.46
CA ARG A 143 -12.34 -12.61 13.00
C ARG A 143 -12.02 -11.25 12.37
N VAL A 144 -12.77 -10.91 11.32
CA VAL A 144 -12.72 -9.58 10.69
C VAL A 144 -13.90 -8.77 11.18
N LYS A 145 -13.63 -7.67 11.92
CA LYS A 145 -14.66 -6.74 12.42
C LYS A 145 -15.34 -6.03 11.27
N SER A 146 -14.55 -5.34 10.46
CA SER A 146 -15.05 -4.56 9.33
C SER A 146 -13.98 -4.37 8.27
N ALA A 147 -14.41 -4.01 7.06
CA ALA A 147 -13.55 -3.41 6.05
C ALA A 147 -13.85 -1.92 5.98
N ALA A 148 -12.81 -1.09 5.96
CA ALA A 148 -12.91 0.35 5.88
C ALA A 148 -12.27 0.86 4.59
N LEU A 149 -12.90 1.85 3.97
CA LEU A 149 -12.31 2.67 2.92
C LEU A 149 -12.05 4.06 3.49
N LEU A 150 -10.81 4.51 3.44
CA LEU A 150 -10.41 5.86 3.81
C LEU A 150 -10.25 6.69 2.54
N LEU A 151 -10.97 7.80 2.45
CA LEU A 151 -10.77 8.81 1.42
C LEU A 151 -10.37 10.11 2.09
N ALA A 152 -9.18 10.63 1.80
CA ALA A 152 -8.72 11.93 2.25
C ALA A 152 -8.58 12.88 1.06
N VAL A 153 -8.43 14.18 1.34
CA VAL A 153 -8.36 15.22 0.28
C VAL A 153 -7.39 14.88 -0.85
N VAL A 154 -6.23 14.32 -0.50
CA VAL A 154 -5.15 14.02 -1.46
C VAL A 154 -4.67 12.57 -1.40
N THR A 155 -5.28 11.72 -0.57
CA THR A 155 -4.89 10.31 -0.44
C THR A 155 -6.11 9.43 -0.25
N PHE A 156 -5.94 8.14 -0.45
CA PHE A 156 -6.97 7.15 -0.14
C PHE A 156 -6.29 5.87 0.31
N GLY A 157 -7.01 5.09 1.10
CA GLY A 157 -6.54 3.87 1.70
C GLY A 157 -7.70 2.91 1.94
N GLY A 158 -7.37 1.69 2.27
CA GLY A 158 -8.31 0.71 2.78
C GLY A 158 -7.75 0.14 4.07
N ALA A 159 -8.60 -0.51 4.84
CA ALA A 159 -8.17 -1.32 5.97
C ALA A 159 -9.13 -2.51 6.10
N VAL A 160 -8.60 -3.70 6.29
CA VAL A 160 -9.35 -4.77 6.96
C VAL A 160 -9.01 -4.72 8.45
N GLU A 161 -10.02 -4.54 9.28
CA GLU A 161 -9.87 -4.47 10.74
C GLU A 161 -10.06 -5.89 11.35
N PRO A 162 -8.97 -6.57 11.74
CA PRO A 162 -9.08 -7.82 12.50
C PRO A 162 -9.58 -7.56 13.93
N GLU A 163 -10.14 -8.59 14.55
CA GLU A 163 -10.39 -8.61 15.99
C GLU A 163 -9.04 -8.63 16.74
N GLU A 164 -8.88 -7.71 17.68
CA GLU A 164 -7.60 -7.47 18.36
C GLU A 164 -7.27 -8.65 19.28
N GLU A 165 -8.26 -9.13 20.05
CA GLU A 165 -8.13 -10.29 20.93
C GLU A 165 -7.69 -11.54 20.15
N ASP A 166 -8.32 -11.80 19.00
CA ASP A 166 -7.99 -12.94 18.15
C ASP A 166 -6.58 -12.80 17.55
N MET A 167 -6.19 -11.58 17.16
CA MET A 167 -4.87 -11.28 16.60
C MET A 167 -3.75 -11.44 17.64
N GLU A 168 -3.99 -11.03 18.88
CA GLU A 168 -3.04 -11.20 19.99
C GLU A 168 -2.90 -12.67 20.40
N ALA A 169 -3.99 -13.43 20.39
CA ALA A 169 -3.99 -14.87 20.67
C ALA A 169 -3.40 -15.72 19.53
N ALA A 170 -3.32 -15.18 18.31
CA ALA A 170 -2.85 -15.91 17.15
C ALA A 170 -1.36 -16.28 17.24
N SER A 171 -1.02 -17.46 16.70
CA SER A 171 0.37 -17.92 16.63
C SER A 171 1.24 -16.96 15.81
N LEU A 172 2.56 -16.94 16.07
CA LEU A 172 3.49 -16.12 15.30
C LEU A 172 3.33 -16.32 13.79
N MET A 173 3.27 -17.57 13.32
CA MET A 173 3.12 -17.86 11.89
C MET A 173 1.78 -17.37 11.33
N SER A 174 0.69 -17.45 12.11
CA SER A 174 -0.61 -16.91 11.70
C SER A 174 -0.54 -15.40 11.48
N ARG A 175 0.03 -14.67 12.44
CA ARG A 175 0.25 -13.21 12.34
C ARG A 175 1.14 -12.85 11.15
N LEU A 176 2.26 -13.56 10.98
CA LEU A 176 3.17 -13.34 9.86
C LEU A 176 2.49 -13.57 8.51
N ARG A 177 1.69 -14.63 8.35
CA ARG A 177 0.94 -14.87 7.12
C ARG A 177 -0.05 -13.74 6.86
N ILE A 178 -0.80 -13.30 7.88
CA ILE A 178 -1.76 -12.21 7.73
C ILE A 178 -1.05 -10.95 7.22
N PHE A 179 0.01 -10.49 7.87
CA PHE A 179 0.74 -9.29 7.44
C PHE A 179 1.46 -9.45 6.10
N ALA A 180 1.98 -10.63 5.77
CA ALA A 180 2.71 -10.80 4.52
C ALA A 180 1.80 -10.85 3.28
N PHE A 181 0.55 -11.30 3.43
CA PHE A 181 -0.24 -11.75 2.29
C PHE A 181 -0.72 -10.61 1.37
N GLY A 182 -1.07 -9.44 1.94
CA GLY A 182 -1.41 -8.26 1.14
C GLY A 182 -0.27 -7.81 0.24
N SER A 183 0.93 -7.67 0.79
CA SER A 183 2.12 -7.29 0.02
C SER A 183 2.52 -8.36 -1.00
N PHE A 184 2.40 -9.65 -0.63
CA PHE A 184 2.67 -10.75 -1.56
C PHE A 184 1.74 -10.73 -2.78
N LEU A 185 0.44 -10.51 -2.60
CA LEU A 185 -0.51 -10.46 -3.72
C LEU A 185 -0.21 -9.28 -4.66
N ASN A 186 0.16 -8.13 -4.09
CA ASN A 186 0.60 -6.98 -4.87
C ASN A 186 1.89 -7.27 -5.65
N LEU A 187 2.87 -7.92 -5.03
CA LEU A 187 4.11 -8.31 -5.71
C LEU A 187 3.81 -9.25 -6.89
N VAL A 188 2.99 -10.28 -6.68
CA VAL A 188 2.58 -11.22 -7.73
C VAL A 188 1.87 -10.49 -8.87
N THR A 189 0.98 -9.55 -8.55
CA THR A 189 0.27 -8.73 -9.54
C THR A 189 1.25 -7.90 -10.37
N GLY A 190 2.17 -7.19 -9.71
CA GLY A 190 3.20 -6.36 -10.36
C GLY A 190 4.10 -7.19 -11.27
N VAL A 191 4.66 -8.30 -10.77
CA VAL A 191 5.54 -9.19 -11.55
C VAL A 191 4.80 -9.82 -12.72
N SER A 192 3.54 -10.25 -12.54
CA SER A 192 2.73 -10.82 -13.61
C SER A 192 2.46 -9.81 -14.73
N LEU A 193 2.22 -8.53 -14.37
CA LEU A 193 2.04 -7.47 -15.35
C LEU A 193 3.35 -7.10 -16.06
N ILE A 194 4.49 -7.09 -15.35
CA ILE A 194 5.81 -6.91 -15.97
C ILE A 194 6.07 -8.02 -17.00
N LEU A 195 5.79 -9.28 -16.63
CA LEU A 195 5.93 -10.42 -17.54
C LEU A 195 4.98 -10.28 -18.73
N PHE A 196 3.73 -9.87 -18.50
CA PHE A 196 2.78 -9.59 -19.56
C PHE A 196 3.30 -8.53 -20.53
N PHE A 197 3.79 -7.38 -20.05
CA PHE A 197 4.36 -6.34 -20.91
C PHE A 197 5.60 -6.80 -21.68
N TYR A 198 6.44 -7.64 -21.08
CA TYR A 198 7.62 -8.18 -21.74
C TYR A 198 7.27 -9.18 -22.86
N LEU A 199 6.26 -10.02 -22.64
CA LEU A 199 5.85 -11.04 -23.62
C LEU A 199 4.89 -10.50 -24.69
N TRP A 200 4.11 -9.47 -24.36
CA TRP A 200 3.10 -8.91 -25.24
C TRP A 200 3.75 -8.13 -26.38
N ARG A 201 3.58 -8.63 -27.62
CA ARG A 201 4.14 -8.00 -28.83
C ARG A 201 3.16 -7.12 -29.60
N GLY A 202 1.93 -7.00 -29.14
CA GLY A 202 0.88 -6.20 -29.79
C GLY A 202 0.79 -4.77 -29.24
N GLY A 203 0.01 -3.92 -29.91
CA GLY A 203 -0.43 -2.64 -29.33
C GLY A 203 -1.54 -2.86 -28.30
N LEU A 204 -1.53 -2.10 -27.21
CA LEU A 204 -2.68 -2.00 -26.30
C LEU A 204 -3.49 -0.75 -26.64
N PRO A 205 -4.83 -0.77 -26.49
CA PRO A 205 -5.62 0.46 -26.50
C PRO A 205 -5.00 1.46 -25.50
N PRO A 206 -4.81 2.75 -25.87
CA PRO A 206 -4.06 3.69 -25.04
C PRO A 206 -4.55 3.78 -23.59
N ALA A 207 -5.88 3.82 -23.39
CA ALA A 207 -6.51 3.83 -22.08
C ALA A 207 -6.15 2.60 -21.22
N LEU A 208 -6.20 1.40 -21.82
CA LEU A 208 -5.85 0.16 -21.14
C LEU A 208 -4.35 0.14 -20.82
N GLY A 209 -3.50 0.60 -21.74
CA GLY A 209 -2.06 0.71 -21.51
C GLY A 209 -1.72 1.61 -20.31
N VAL A 210 -2.33 2.81 -20.24
CA VAL A 210 -2.12 3.74 -19.12
C VAL A 210 -2.62 3.14 -17.80
N PHE A 211 -3.79 2.51 -17.79
CA PHE A 211 -4.33 1.85 -16.61
C PHE A 211 -3.43 0.71 -16.11
N LEU A 212 -3.01 -0.20 -17.00
CA LEU A 212 -2.14 -1.31 -16.64
C LEU A 212 -0.75 -0.83 -16.21
N ASN A 213 -0.26 0.28 -16.79
CA ASN A 213 0.97 0.93 -16.35
C ASN A 213 0.87 1.39 -14.90
N TRP A 214 -0.21 2.09 -14.53
CA TRP A 214 -0.46 2.44 -13.14
C TRP A 214 -0.63 1.21 -12.25
N LEU A 215 -1.34 0.19 -12.72
CA LEU A 215 -1.60 -1.03 -11.96
C LEU A 215 -0.29 -1.75 -11.60
N TYR A 216 0.61 -2.02 -12.55
CA TYR A 216 1.88 -2.68 -12.23
C TYR A 216 2.76 -1.78 -11.35
N PHE A 217 2.81 -0.48 -11.63
CA PHE A 217 3.65 0.47 -10.91
C PHE A 217 3.26 0.53 -9.44
N ILE A 218 1.96 0.74 -9.17
CA ILE A 218 1.44 0.83 -7.80
C ILE A 218 1.53 -0.52 -7.11
N SER A 219 1.17 -1.62 -7.76
CA SER A 219 1.29 -2.97 -7.18
C SER A 219 2.72 -3.28 -6.73
N THR A 220 3.71 -3.00 -7.57
CA THR A 220 5.11 -3.29 -7.25
C THR A 220 5.63 -2.39 -6.14
N ASN A 221 5.39 -1.07 -6.24
CA ASN A 221 5.88 -0.13 -5.24
C ASN A 221 5.20 -0.31 -3.88
N LEU A 222 3.88 -0.53 -3.86
CA LEU A 222 3.15 -0.74 -2.61
C LEU A 222 3.60 -2.03 -1.92
N ALA A 223 3.84 -3.11 -2.66
CA ALA A 223 4.39 -4.35 -2.10
C ALA A 223 5.76 -4.13 -1.44
N LEU A 224 6.70 -3.51 -2.16
CA LEU A 224 8.06 -3.30 -1.67
C LEU A 224 8.12 -2.32 -0.49
N VAL A 225 7.35 -1.23 -0.56
CA VAL A 225 7.30 -0.24 0.53
C VAL A 225 6.63 -0.85 1.75
N ASN A 226 5.48 -1.54 1.62
CA ASN A 226 4.79 -2.11 2.78
C ASN A 226 5.61 -3.20 3.48
N MET A 227 6.53 -3.88 2.78
CA MET A 227 7.43 -4.84 3.41
C MET A 227 8.64 -4.20 4.11
N LEU A 228 8.84 -2.89 4.04
CA LEU A 228 9.88 -2.22 4.84
C LEU A 228 9.61 -2.41 6.33
N PRO A 229 10.66 -2.62 7.16
CA PRO A 229 10.51 -2.84 8.59
C PRO A 229 10.30 -1.52 9.34
N VAL A 230 9.28 -0.76 8.96
CA VAL A 230 8.91 0.54 9.52
C VAL A 230 7.45 0.49 9.94
N TYR A 231 7.14 0.75 11.20
CA TYR A 231 5.75 0.84 11.66
C TYR A 231 5.08 2.11 11.09
N PRO A 232 3.82 2.06 10.60
CA PRO A 232 2.84 0.98 10.70
C PRO A 232 2.78 -0.01 9.52
N LEU A 233 3.78 -0.06 8.64
CA LEU A 233 3.78 -0.93 7.46
C LEU A 233 3.79 -2.42 7.85
N ASP A 234 3.27 -3.28 6.97
CA ASP A 234 3.18 -4.73 7.17
C ASP A 234 4.51 -5.36 7.61
N GLY A 235 5.61 -5.02 6.93
CA GLY A 235 6.94 -5.53 7.25
C GLY A 235 7.43 -5.10 8.63
N GLY A 236 7.04 -3.91 9.08
CA GLY A 236 7.25 -3.43 10.45
C GLY A 236 6.46 -4.27 11.45
N GLN A 237 5.20 -4.57 11.16
CA GLN A 237 4.35 -5.43 11.99
C GLN A 237 4.87 -6.88 12.06
N MET A 238 5.36 -7.41 10.94
CA MET A 238 6.01 -8.73 10.87
C MET A 238 7.29 -8.77 11.71
N LEU A 239 8.17 -7.77 11.54
CA LEU A 239 9.41 -7.69 12.31
C LEU A 239 9.12 -7.57 13.80
N ARG A 240 8.17 -6.72 14.19
CA ARG A 240 7.71 -6.57 15.58
C ARG A 240 7.17 -7.88 16.14
N ALA A 241 6.29 -8.58 15.40
CA ALA A 241 5.73 -9.86 15.83
C ALA A 241 6.84 -10.91 16.06
N TRP A 242 7.83 -10.98 15.18
CA TRP A 242 8.97 -11.89 15.31
C TRP A 242 9.93 -11.51 16.45
N LEU A 243 10.23 -10.22 16.61
CA LEU A 243 11.12 -9.74 17.67
C LEU A 243 10.48 -9.79 19.05
N ALA A 244 9.14 -9.70 19.15
CA ALA A 244 8.41 -9.87 20.40
C ALA A 244 8.64 -11.26 21.02
N THR A 245 9.02 -12.27 20.23
CA THR A 245 9.36 -13.61 20.75
C THR A 245 10.83 -13.73 21.18
N ARG A 246 11.61 -12.64 21.15
CA ARG A 246 13.04 -12.62 21.50
C ARG A 246 13.25 -11.91 22.82
N GLU A 247 13.57 -12.66 23.86
CA GLU A 247 13.81 -12.13 25.20
C GLU A 247 15.03 -11.18 25.23
N GLY A 248 14.91 -10.09 25.98
CA GLY A 248 16.01 -9.17 26.30
C GLY A 248 16.35 -8.11 25.23
N TRP A 249 16.33 -8.47 23.94
CA TRP A 249 16.83 -7.56 22.88
C TRP A 249 15.82 -7.21 21.78
N GLY A 250 14.68 -7.90 21.71
CA GLY A 250 13.69 -7.74 20.63
C GLY A 250 13.25 -6.29 20.42
N GLY A 251 12.79 -5.61 21.48
CA GLY A 251 12.33 -4.23 21.38
C GLY A 251 13.43 -3.22 21.03
N ARG A 252 14.69 -3.49 21.38
CA ARG A 252 15.81 -2.63 20.95
C ARG A 252 16.11 -2.83 19.46
N ALA A 253 16.15 -4.07 18.99
CA ALA A 253 16.36 -4.37 17.58
C ALA A 253 15.25 -3.82 16.70
N GLU A 254 13.99 -3.90 17.15
CA GLU A 254 12.83 -3.33 16.43
C GLU A 254 13.02 -1.82 16.20
N ARG A 255 13.35 -1.08 17.26
CA ARG A 255 13.58 0.38 17.16
C ARG A 255 14.76 0.72 16.26
N VAL A 256 15.88 -0.01 16.40
CA VAL A 256 17.07 0.21 15.56
C VAL A 256 16.76 -0.04 14.09
N ALA A 257 16.06 -1.12 13.77
CA ALA A 257 15.62 -1.41 12.41
C ALA A 257 14.68 -0.32 11.89
N MET A 258 13.62 0.00 12.64
CA MET A 258 12.64 1.03 12.25
C MET A 258 13.30 2.37 11.94
N TYR A 259 14.13 2.89 12.84
CA TYR A 259 14.78 4.18 12.63
C TYR A 259 15.85 4.12 11.53
N GLY A 260 16.58 3.01 11.39
CA GLY A 260 17.56 2.83 10.32
C GLY A 260 16.91 2.86 8.94
N PHE A 261 15.81 2.12 8.76
CA PHE A 261 15.07 2.10 7.50
C PHE A 261 14.33 3.40 7.23
N LEU A 262 13.77 4.05 8.26
CA LEU A 262 13.18 5.38 8.14
C LEU A 262 14.23 6.40 7.68
N ALA A 263 15.42 6.40 8.29
CA ALA A 263 16.51 7.28 7.89
C ALA A 263 16.96 7.02 6.45
N LEU A 264 17.07 5.75 6.04
CA LEU A 264 17.41 5.36 4.67
C LEU A 264 16.39 5.88 3.65
N MET A 265 15.09 5.73 3.94
CA MET A 265 14.00 6.19 3.10
C MET A 265 13.94 7.73 3.04
N VAL A 266 13.98 8.40 4.20
CA VAL A 266 13.94 9.87 4.30
C VAL A 266 15.14 10.50 3.60
N SER A 267 16.34 9.93 3.76
CA SER A 267 17.54 10.43 3.07
C SER A 267 17.38 10.37 1.55
N ASN A 268 16.85 9.25 1.03
CA ASN A 268 16.54 9.12 -0.39
C ASN A 268 15.52 10.17 -0.86
N LEU A 269 14.45 10.37 -0.09
CA LEU A 269 13.42 11.35 -0.40
C LEU A 269 13.97 12.78 -0.40
N VAL A 270 14.69 13.17 0.66
CA VAL A 270 15.25 14.53 0.80
C VAL A 270 16.25 14.83 -0.33
N LEU A 271 17.17 13.90 -0.62
CA LEU A 271 18.11 14.06 -1.72
C LEU A 271 17.40 14.11 -3.08
N SER A 272 16.35 13.31 -3.26
CA SER A 272 15.53 13.35 -4.47
C SER A 272 14.85 14.71 -4.65
N LEU A 273 14.20 15.23 -3.60
CA LEU A 273 13.55 16.54 -3.64
C LEU A 273 14.55 17.67 -3.84
N ALA A 274 15.71 17.62 -3.19
CA ALA A 274 16.76 18.62 -3.35
C ALA A 274 17.34 18.63 -4.78
N ARG A 275 17.45 17.45 -5.41
CA ARG A 275 18.06 17.30 -6.74
C ARG A 275 17.06 17.55 -7.88
N PHE A 276 15.87 17.00 -7.76
CA PHE A 276 14.89 16.88 -8.83
C PHE A 276 13.65 17.76 -8.62
N GLY A 277 13.41 18.22 -7.39
CA GLY A 277 12.15 18.83 -7.01
C GLY A 277 11.00 17.82 -7.04
N LEU A 278 9.77 18.34 -7.17
CA LEU A 278 8.57 17.53 -7.39
C LEU A 278 8.32 17.45 -8.89
N ILE A 279 8.55 16.27 -9.48
CA ILE A 279 8.34 16.04 -10.91
C ILE A 279 7.00 15.32 -11.11
N PRO A 280 6.06 15.89 -11.89
CA PRO A 280 4.83 15.21 -12.27
C PRO A 280 5.13 14.00 -13.18
N ILE A 281 4.52 12.86 -12.86
CA ILE A 281 4.56 11.59 -13.61
C ILE A 281 3.20 11.19 -14.18
#